data_AF-A0A2A2KBN9-F1
#
_entry.id   AF-A0A2A2KBN9-F1
#
_cell.length_a   1.000
_cell.length_b   1.000
_cell.length_c   1.000
_cell.angle_alpha   90.00
_cell.angle_beta   90.00
_cell.angle_gamma   90.00
#
_symmetry.space_group_name_H-M   'P 1'
#
loop_
_entity.id
_entity.type
_entity.pdbx_description
1 polymer ?
#
loop_
_entity_poly.entity_id
_entity_poly.type
_entity_poly.pdbx_seq_one_letter_code
_entity_poly.pdbx_strand_id
1 'polypeptide(L)'
;MKRLLDALVGKDSSQATRESFKQRFADGHLDQTEIEIELEQAPSMPFEVPGGAPQMINLTEMMKSFGGGQQLKRRKLTVRAAWDKLNIGARRLQTVMEKLLEEVSFDAEDRSEPVTVDAAYVEKQLAGIARNTDLSRFVL
;
A
#
# COMPACT_ATOMS: atom_id res chain seq x y z
N MET A 1 -11.91 -2.60 0.20
CA MET A 1 -12.87 -3.43 -0.59
C MET A 1 -13.35 -2.77 -1.87
N LYS A 2 -13.65 -1.45 -1.89
CA LYS A 2 -14.16 -0.74 -3.07
C LYS A 2 -13.34 -0.96 -4.36
N ARG A 3 -12.00 -0.81 -4.32
CA ARG A 3 -11.12 -1.03 -5.49
C ARG A 3 -11.17 -2.45 -6.06
N LEU A 4 -11.30 -3.47 -5.21
CA LEU A 4 -11.41 -4.87 -5.64
C LEU A 4 -12.79 -5.13 -6.29
N LEU A 5 -13.86 -4.63 -5.68
CA LEU A 5 -15.20 -4.73 -6.26
C LEU A 5 -15.27 -3.97 -7.59
N ASP A 6 -14.68 -2.79 -7.70
CA ASP A 6 -14.63 -2.03 -8.96
C ASP A 6 -13.90 -2.80 -10.07
N ALA A 7 -12.86 -3.56 -9.74
CA ALA A 7 -12.16 -4.43 -10.69
C ALA A 7 -12.97 -5.68 -11.08
N LEU A 8 -13.81 -6.19 -10.18
CA LEU A 8 -14.61 -7.40 -10.38
C LEU A 8 -15.92 -7.17 -11.15
N VAL A 9 -16.64 -6.09 -10.82
CA VAL A 9 -17.98 -5.81 -11.37
C VAL A 9 -18.02 -4.55 -12.24
N GLY A 10 -16.91 -3.80 -12.32
CA GLY A 10 -16.85 -2.52 -13.00
C GLY A 10 -17.31 -1.35 -12.12
N LYS A 11 -16.80 -0.15 -12.42
CA LYS A 11 -17.04 1.09 -11.65
C LYS A 11 -18.52 1.50 -11.65
N ASP A 12 -19.26 1.21 -12.72
CA ASP A 12 -20.65 1.63 -12.91
C ASP A 12 -21.69 0.57 -12.51
N SER A 13 -21.26 -0.50 -11.83
CA SER A 13 -22.16 -1.58 -11.40
C SER A 13 -23.18 -1.13 -10.34
N SER A 14 -24.40 -1.69 -10.43
CA SER A 14 -25.49 -1.46 -9.49
C SER A 14 -25.16 -1.95 -8.07
N GLN A 15 -25.83 -1.39 -7.06
CA GLN A 15 -25.63 -1.79 -5.67
C GLN A 15 -25.94 -3.27 -5.44
N ALA A 16 -27.02 -3.79 -6.03
CA ALA A 16 -27.39 -5.20 -5.91
C ALA A 16 -26.32 -6.16 -6.47
N THR A 17 -25.71 -5.82 -7.61
CA THR A 17 -24.61 -6.60 -8.19
C THR A 17 -23.37 -6.55 -7.29
N ARG A 18 -23.04 -5.38 -6.74
CA ARG A 18 -21.91 -5.22 -5.81
C ARG A 18 -22.10 -6.03 -4.53
N GLU A 19 -23.30 -6.05 -3.96
CA GLU A 19 -23.61 -6.84 -2.76
C GLU A 19 -23.51 -8.35 -3.03
N SER A 20 -24.06 -8.81 -4.15
CA SER A 20 -23.98 -10.22 -4.55
C SER A 20 -22.54 -10.70 -4.73
N PHE A 21 -21.68 -9.88 -5.33
CA PHE A 21 -20.25 -10.19 -5.48
C PHE A 21 -19.47 -10.08 -4.18
N LYS A 22 -19.86 -9.16 -3.29
CA LYS A 22 -19.30 -9.05 -1.94
C LYS A 22 -19.60 -10.31 -1.13
N GLN A 23 -20.82 -10.84 -1.21
CA GLN A 23 -21.22 -12.09 -0.57
C GLN A 23 -20.37 -13.25 -1.11
N ARG A 24 -20.30 -13.43 -2.44
CA ARG A 24 -19.51 -14.49 -3.09
C ARG A 24 -18.01 -14.41 -2.77
N PHE A 25 -17.48 -13.21 -2.59
CA PHE A 25 -16.11 -13.02 -2.13
C PHE A 25 -15.94 -13.46 -0.66
N ALA A 26 -16.87 -13.08 0.22
CA ALA A 26 -16.84 -13.51 1.62
C ALA A 26 -16.97 -15.03 1.78
N ASP A 27 -17.75 -15.66 0.90
CA ASP A 27 -17.93 -17.11 0.83
C ASP A 27 -16.72 -17.83 0.17
N GLY A 28 -15.72 -17.10 -0.32
CA GLY A 28 -14.49 -17.65 -0.91
C GLY A 28 -14.64 -18.19 -2.34
N HIS A 29 -15.81 -18.04 -2.96
CA HIS A 29 -16.07 -18.55 -4.33
C HIS A 29 -15.24 -17.85 -5.42
N LEU A 30 -14.72 -16.66 -5.15
CA LEU A 30 -13.94 -15.88 -6.10
C LEU A 30 -12.44 -16.01 -5.90
N ASP A 31 -11.97 -16.73 -4.88
CA ASP A 31 -10.55 -16.72 -4.46
C ASP A 31 -9.58 -17.16 -5.58
N GLN A 32 -10.03 -18.07 -6.45
CA GLN A 32 -9.23 -18.59 -7.58
C GLN A 32 -9.44 -17.82 -8.89
N THR A 33 -10.39 -16.89 -8.94
CA THR A 33 -10.63 -16.09 -10.15
C THR A 33 -9.44 -15.17 -10.42
N GLU A 34 -8.98 -15.10 -11.65
CA GLU A 34 -7.92 -14.17 -12.05
C GLU A 34 -8.52 -12.80 -12.40
N ILE A 35 -7.91 -11.74 -11.87
CA ILE A 35 -8.25 -10.37 -12.21
C ILE A 35 -7.00 -9.59 -12.59
N GLU A 36 -7.19 -8.59 -13.46
CA GLU A 36 -6.17 -7.62 -13.77
C GLU A 36 -6.36 -6.39 -12.89
N ILE A 37 -5.35 -6.10 -12.06
CA ILE A 37 -5.34 -4.88 -11.27
C ILE A 37 -4.04 -4.11 -11.45
N GLU A 38 -4.19 -2.78 -11.44
CA GLU A 38 -3.10 -1.84 -11.42
C GLU A 38 -2.63 -1.69 -9.97
N LEU A 39 -1.43 -2.20 -9.69
CA LEU A 39 -0.78 -2.11 -8.39
C LEU A 39 0.46 -1.23 -8.47
N GLU A 40 0.69 -0.46 -7.42
CA GLU A 40 1.94 0.26 -7.21
C GLU A 40 3.04 -0.76 -6.91
N GLN A 41 4.18 -0.62 -7.59
CA GLN A 41 5.32 -1.49 -7.39
C GLN A 41 6.20 -0.92 -6.28
N ALA A 42 6.47 -1.71 -5.23
CA ALA A 42 7.54 -1.39 -4.30
C ALA A 42 8.89 -1.38 -5.06
N PRO A 43 9.77 -0.39 -4.83
CA PRO A 43 11.04 -0.30 -5.54
C PRO A 43 11.84 -1.59 -5.34
N SER A 44 12.09 -2.31 -6.43
CA SER A 44 12.93 -3.50 -6.41
C SER A 44 14.38 -3.07 -6.42
N MET A 45 15.08 -3.23 -5.28
CA MET A 45 16.53 -3.08 -5.23
C MET A 45 17.16 -4.23 -6.02
N PRO A 46 17.91 -3.97 -7.09
CA PRO A 46 18.55 -5.03 -7.85
C PRO A 46 19.63 -5.70 -7.00
N PHE A 47 19.55 -7.03 -6.92
CA PHE A 47 20.55 -7.87 -6.25
C PHE A 47 21.81 -7.92 -7.11
N GLU A 48 22.96 -7.54 -6.55
CA GLU A 48 24.25 -7.60 -7.23
C GLU A 48 24.71 -9.06 -7.36
N VAL A 49 24.83 -9.55 -8.61
CA VAL A 49 25.52 -10.82 -8.91
C VAL A 49 27.02 -10.53 -9.02
N PRO A 50 27.88 -11.13 -8.18
CA PRO A 50 29.32 -10.93 -8.27
C PRO A 50 29.88 -11.53 -9.57
N GLY A 51 30.50 -10.69 -10.41
CA GLY A 51 31.28 -11.13 -11.58
C GLY A 51 30.70 -10.83 -12.97
N GLY A 52 29.56 -10.13 -13.08
CA GLY A 52 29.01 -9.63 -14.35
C GLY A 52 29.26 -8.13 -14.55
N ALA A 53 29.44 -7.68 -15.80
CA ALA A 53 29.74 -6.29 -16.16
C ALA A 53 28.73 -5.27 -15.57
N PRO A 54 29.16 -4.05 -15.17
CA PRO A 54 28.33 -3.14 -14.39
C PRO A 54 27.38 -2.25 -15.22
N GLN A 55 26.13 -2.18 -14.74
CA GLN A 55 25.29 -0.98 -14.65
C GLN A 55 24.82 -0.25 -15.93
N MET A 56 24.08 -0.94 -16.81
CA MET A 56 23.24 -0.25 -17.83
C MET A 56 21.73 -0.51 -17.64
N ILE A 57 21.33 -1.54 -16.90
CA ILE A 57 19.90 -1.87 -16.69
C ILE A 57 19.24 -0.86 -15.72
N ASN A 58 20.00 -0.35 -14.75
CA ASN A 58 19.49 0.61 -13.76
C ASN A 58 19.30 2.03 -14.33
N LEU A 59 20.11 2.44 -15.31
CA LEU A 59 20.04 3.79 -15.89
C LEU A 59 18.81 3.99 -16.79
N THR A 60 18.41 2.96 -17.54
CA THR A 60 17.18 3.00 -18.36
C THR A 60 15.91 3.04 -17.50
N GLU A 61 15.90 2.34 -16.36
CA GLU A 61 14.76 2.32 -15.45
C GLU A 61 14.71 3.58 -14.56
N MET A 62 15.86 4.12 -14.15
CA MET A 62 15.99 5.39 -13.42
C MET A 62 15.64 6.61 -14.27
N MET A 63 16.03 6.65 -15.54
CA MET A 63 15.67 7.73 -16.47
C MET A 63 14.15 7.77 -16.74
N LYS A 64 13.50 6.60 -16.76
CA LYS A 64 12.04 6.49 -16.90
C LYS A 64 11.29 6.88 -15.62
N SER A 65 11.89 6.62 -14.45
CA SER A 65 11.35 7.01 -13.14
C SER A 65 11.51 8.52 -12.84
N PHE A 66 12.50 9.19 -13.44
CA PHE A 66 12.73 10.63 -13.23
C PHE A 66 11.88 11.53 -14.15
N GLY A 67 11.36 10.98 -15.27
CA GLY A 67 10.64 11.74 -16.29
C GLY A 67 9.10 11.72 -16.23
N GLY A 68 8.48 10.92 -15.36
CA GLY A 68 7.02 10.96 -15.20
C GLY A 68 6.38 9.73 -14.56
N GLY A 69 5.87 9.93 -13.35
CA GLY A 69 4.78 9.15 -12.74
C GLY A 69 5.16 7.75 -12.23
N GLN A 70 4.80 7.46 -10.97
CA GLN A 70 4.78 6.12 -10.41
C GLN A 70 4.07 5.17 -11.40
N GLN A 71 4.82 4.20 -11.94
CA GLN A 71 4.32 3.30 -12.98
C GLN A 71 3.39 2.26 -12.34
N LEU A 72 2.08 2.45 -12.47
CA LEU A 72 1.08 1.43 -12.19
C LEU A 72 1.18 0.34 -13.27
N LYS A 73 1.77 -0.81 -12.94
CA LYS A 73 1.90 -1.92 -13.90
C LYS A 73 0.72 -2.87 -13.73
N ARG A 74 -0.04 -3.11 -14.82
CA ARG A 74 -1.10 -4.13 -14.84
C ARG A 74 -0.51 -5.50 -14.59
N ARG A 75 -1.05 -6.20 -13.60
CA ARG A 75 -0.68 -7.59 -13.30
C ARG A 75 -1.94 -8.44 -13.21
N LYS A 76 -1.87 -9.62 -13.82
CA LYS A 76 -2.82 -10.71 -13.57
C LYS A 76 -2.46 -11.39 -12.26
N LEU A 77 -3.44 -11.51 -11.38
CA LEU A 77 -3.31 -12.22 -10.12
C LEU A 77 -4.69 -12.66 -9.62
N THR A 78 -4.71 -13.60 -8.68
CA THR A 78 -5.98 -14.09 -8.14
C THR A 78 -6.67 -13.01 -7.31
N VAL A 79 -8.01 -13.06 -7.24
CA VAL A 79 -8.81 -12.15 -6.38
C VAL A 79 -8.31 -12.19 -4.95
N ARG A 80 -7.91 -13.37 -4.46
CA ARG A 80 -7.34 -13.50 -3.12
C ARG A 80 -6.02 -12.75 -2.97
N ALA A 81 -5.08 -12.95 -3.89
CA ALA A 81 -3.80 -12.24 -3.88
C ALA A 81 -3.97 -10.73 -4.09
N ALA A 82 -4.99 -10.32 -4.85
CA ALA A 82 -5.34 -8.93 -5.09
C ALA A 82 -5.84 -8.28 -3.82
N TRP A 83 -6.74 -8.97 -3.12
CA TRP A 83 -7.23 -8.54 -1.83
C TRP A 83 -6.10 -8.33 -0.84
N ASP A 84 -5.21 -9.32 -0.68
CA ASP A 84 -4.11 -9.21 0.25
C ASP A 84 -3.21 -8.02 -0.10
N LYS A 85 -2.85 -7.82 -1.38
CA LYS A 85 -2.04 -6.68 -1.83
C LYS A 85 -2.73 -5.33 -1.65
N LEU A 86 -4.04 -5.24 -1.91
CA LEU A 86 -4.80 -3.99 -1.74
C LEU A 86 -5.08 -3.66 -0.27
N ASN A 87 -5.13 -4.67 0.60
CA ASN A 87 -5.42 -4.50 2.02
C ASN A 87 -4.16 -4.24 2.85
N ILE A 88 -2.97 -4.58 2.34
CA ILE A 88 -1.69 -4.20 2.96
C ILE A 88 -1.56 -2.69 3.11
N GLY A 89 -1.91 -1.89 2.09
CA GLY A 89 -1.84 -0.43 2.18
C GLY A 89 -2.78 0.17 3.23
N ALA A 90 -4.01 -0.34 3.34
CA ALA A 90 -4.99 0.14 4.31
C ALA A 90 -4.61 -0.22 5.76
N ARG A 91 -4.10 -1.44 5.98
CA ARG A 91 -3.64 -1.89 7.31
C ARG A 91 -2.36 -1.17 7.74
N ARG A 92 -1.44 -0.91 6.82
CA ARG A 92 -0.25 -0.10 7.07
C ARG A 92 -0.61 1.31 7.50
N LEU A 93 -1.51 1.97 6.77
CA LEU A 93 -1.98 3.30 7.15
C LEU A 93 -2.62 3.28 8.53
N GLN A 94 -3.41 2.26 8.87
CA GLN A 94 -3.97 2.12 10.21
C GLN A 94 -2.88 2.05 11.28
N THR A 95 -1.88 1.17 11.12
CA THR A 95 -0.78 1.02 12.08
C THR A 95 0.06 2.30 12.19
N VAL A 96 0.30 3.00 11.07
CA VAL A 96 1.01 4.28 11.04
C VAL A 96 0.21 5.36 11.78
N MET A 97 -1.10 5.44 11.55
CA MET A 97 -1.98 6.40 12.21
C MET A 97 -2.10 6.13 13.72
N GLU A 98 -2.19 4.87 14.12
CA GLU A 98 -2.16 4.47 15.54
C GLU A 98 -0.87 4.94 16.22
N LYS A 99 0.29 4.72 15.58
CA LYS A 99 1.57 5.19 16.11
C LYS A 99 1.73 6.71 16.10
N LEU A 100 1.23 7.38 15.08
CA LEU A 100 1.27 8.84 14.99
C LEU A 100 0.50 9.54 16.13
N LEU A 101 -0.59 8.91 16.58
CA LEU A 101 -1.50 9.46 17.58
C LEU A 101 -1.26 8.91 19.00
N GLU A 102 -0.33 7.97 19.19
CA GLU A 102 -0.07 7.30 20.47
C GLU A 102 0.29 8.30 21.58
N GLU A 103 1.29 9.17 21.36
CA GLU A 103 1.69 10.20 22.34
C GLU A 103 0.57 11.22 22.62
N VAL A 104 -0.15 11.64 21.57
CA VAL A 104 -1.25 12.60 21.72
C VAL A 104 -2.41 12.00 22.49
N SER A 105 -2.70 10.72 22.28
CA SER A 105 -3.74 10.00 23.02
C SER A 105 -3.35 9.77 24.48
N PHE A 106 -2.05 9.63 24.78
CA PHE A 106 -1.56 9.45 26.15
C PHE A 106 -1.65 10.75 26.96
N ASP A 107 -1.26 11.88 26.37
CA ASP A 107 -1.30 13.20 27.02
C ASP A 107 -2.67 13.90 26.86
N ALA A 108 -3.68 13.24 26.30
CA ALA A 108 -4.92 13.88 25.87
C ALA A 108 -5.70 14.53 27.02
N GLU A 109 -5.71 13.92 28.20
CA GLU A 109 -6.43 14.43 29.38
C GLU A 109 -5.78 15.67 29.99
N ASP A 110 -4.45 15.81 29.85
CA ASP A 110 -3.68 16.92 30.41
C ASP A 110 -3.54 18.11 29.45
N ARG A 111 -4.06 17.99 28.22
CA ARG A 111 -3.95 19.01 27.17
C ARG A 111 -5.24 19.80 27.00
N SER A 112 -5.13 21.13 27.13
CA SER A 112 -6.21 22.08 26.82
C SER A 112 -6.08 22.73 25.44
N GLU A 113 -4.98 22.48 24.73
CA GLU A 113 -4.66 23.13 23.45
C GLU A 113 -4.78 22.15 22.27
N PRO A 114 -5.22 22.62 21.09
CA PRO A 114 -5.32 21.79 19.89
C PRO A 114 -3.94 21.36 19.40
N VAL A 115 -3.84 20.10 18.97
CA VAL A 115 -2.61 19.55 18.38
C VAL A 115 -2.59 19.83 16.88
N THR A 116 -1.55 20.53 16.43
CA THR A 116 -1.27 20.71 15.00
C THR A 116 -0.40 19.57 14.50
N VAL A 117 -0.92 18.79 13.55
CA VAL A 117 -0.18 17.69 12.89
C VAL A 117 0.43 18.23 11.60
N ASP A 118 1.70 18.63 11.67
CA ASP A 118 2.49 19.08 10.51
C ASP A 118 3.56 18.04 10.11
N ALA A 119 4.33 18.34 9.05
CA ALA A 119 5.37 17.44 8.56
C ALA A 119 6.45 17.17 9.62
N ALA A 120 6.83 18.18 10.41
CA ALA A 120 7.85 18.03 11.46
C ALA A 120 7.36 17.11 12.60
N TYR A 121 6.09 17.23 12.98
CA TYR A 121 5.44 16.34 13.93
C TYR A 121 5.43 14.89 13.41
N VAL A 122 5.03 14.68 12.15
CA VAL A 122 5.00 13.34 11.53
C VAL A 122 6.42 12.73 11.47
N GLU A 123 7.42 13.50 11.04
CA GLU A 123 8.82 13.04 11.01
C GLU A 123 9.33 12.67 12.40
N LYS A 124 9.02 13.48 13.42
CA LYS A 124 9.40 13.21 14.80
C LYS A 124 8.81 11.89 15.29
N GLN A 125 7.50 11.68 15.09
CA GLN A 125 6.80 10.47 15.55
C GLN A 125 7.25 9.20 14.79
N LEU A 126 7.51 9.32 13.48
CA LEU A 126 7.90 8.18 12.65
C LEU A 126 9.42 7.93 12.61
N ALA A 127 10.25 8.81 13.19
CA ALA A 127 11.72 8.67 13.19
C ALA A 127 12.20 7.35 13.79
N GLY A 128 11.53 6.84 14.83
CA GLY A 128 11.87 5.56 15.46
C GLY A 128 11.57 4.35 14.56
N ILE A 129 10.50 4.43 13.77
CA ILE A 129 10.06 3.36 12.85
C ILE A 129 10.89 3.38 11.57
N ALA A 130 11.20 4.57 11.06
CA ALA A 130 11.99 4.76 9.84
C ALA A 130 13.45 4.26 9.96
N ARG A 131 14.03 4.30 11.18
CA ARG A 131 15.39 3.84 11.44
C ARG A 131 15.56 2.33 11.46
N ASN A 132 14.45 1.58 11.60
CA ASN A 132 14.49 0.13 11.61
C ASN A 132 13.97 -0.40 10.27
N THR A 133 14.88 -0.94 9.47
CA THR A 133 14.61 -1.41 8.09
C THR A 133 13.55 -2.51 8.03
N ASP A 134 13.41 -3.31 9.08
CA ASP A 134 12.37 -4.32 9.16
C ASP A 134 11.03 -3.71 9.56
N LEU A 135 11.00 -2.84 10.58
CA LEU A 135 9.77 -2.13 10.97
C LEU A 135 9.23 -1.22 9.86
N SER A 136 10.09 -0.52 9.13
CA SER A 136 9.65 0.28 7.98
C SER A 136 9.07 -0.59 6.87
N ARG A 137 9.65 -1.77 6.57
CA ARG A 137 9.08 -2.72 5.60
C ARG A 137 7.78 -3.39 6.03
N PHE A 138 7.44 -3.42 7.30
CA PHE A 138 6.17 -4.00 7.75
C PHE A 138 5.09 -2.93 7.99
N VAL A 139 5.49 -1.71 8.37
CA VAL A 139 4.58 -0.63 8.79
C VAL A 139 4.39 0.45 7.72
N LEU A 140 5.41 0.75 6.90
CA LEU A 140 5.41 1.83 5.87
C LEU A 140 5.42 1.28 4.45
#